data_AF-A0A538HZR7-F1
#
_entry.id   AF-A0A538HZR7-F1
#
_cell.length_a   1.000
_cell.length_b   1.000
_cell.length_c   1.000
_cell.angle_alpha   90.00
_cell.angle_beta   90.00
_cell.angle_gamma   90.00
#
_symmetry.space_group_name_H-M   'P 1'
#
loop_
_entity.id
_entity.type
_entity.pdbx_description
1 polymer ?
#
loop_
_entity_poly.entity_id
_entity_poly.type
_entity_poly.pdbx_seq_one_letter_code
_entity_poly.pdbx_strand_id
1 'polypeptide(L)'
;DLFDGRSQLLVYHFMFGPPYEAGCPVCSSIADTLAPQVPHLKARDTTLLLASRAPLAKLIAYRERMGWGIDWVSSGGSDFNRDLGFLYTEEELKPFLEGEIPATVDQNARMCGTDVLGYVSEGPGLSAYALSDGIVYRTYVTTARGVEPLMAYYTLLDRTPKGRDESDTRPLWVRRHDEYETS
;
A
#
# COMPACT_ATOMS: atom_id res chain seq x y z
N ASP A 1 0.42 13.31 17.45
CA ASP A 1 1.43 12.23 17.46
C ASP A 1 0.88 11.06 16.64
N LEU A 2 1.73 10.22 16.04
CA LEU A 2 1.31 9.11 15.16
C LEU A 2 0.86 7.87 15.91
N PHE A 3 1.30 7.69 17.16
CA PHE A 3 0.89 6.56 17.99
C PHE A 3 -0.52 6.73 18.56
N ASP A 4 -1.08 7.95 18.56
CA ASP A 4 -2.45 8.24 19.05
C ASP A 4 -2.66 7.70 20.49
N GLY A 5 -1.64 7.90 21.34
CA GLY A 5 -1.63 7.47 22.74
C GLY A 5 -1.39 5.97 22.97
N ARG A 6 -1.10 5.19 21.93
CA ARG A 6 -0.84 3.74 22.01
C ARG A 6 0.65 3.40 22.07
N SER A 7 1.01 2.19 22.51
CA SER A 7 2.42 1.76 22.54
C SER A 7 2.90 1.15 21.21
N GLN A 8 1.99 0.77 20.31
CA GLN A 8 2.32 0.11 19.05
C GLN A 8 1.75 0.88 17.86
N LEU A 9 2.51 0.91 16.76
CA LEU A 9 2.12 1.54 15.51
C LEU A 9 2.40 0.60 14.33
N LEU A 10 1.39 0.40 13.50
CA LEU A 10 1.51 -0.21 12.19
C LEU A 10 1.41 0.88 11.12
N VAL A 11 2.38 0.90 10.20
CA VAL A 11 2.39 1.77 9.03
C VAL A 11 2.35 0.91 7.79
N TYR A 12 1.26 1.00 7.03
CA TYR A 12 1.21 0.45 5.68
C TYR A 12 1.72 1.50 4.70
N HIS A 13 2.85 1.21 4.07
CA HIS A 13 3.47 2.03 3.04
C HIS A 13 2.69 1.81 1.75
N PHE A 14 1.79 2.74 1.46
CA PHE A 14 0.88 2.70 0.33
C PHE A 14 1.54 3.43 -0.84
N MET A 15 1.61 2.78 -2.00
CA MET A 15 2.12 3.38 -3.23
C MET A 15 1.12 4.43 -3.76
N PHE A 16 1.37 5.68 -3.39
CA PHE A 16 0.71 6.85 -3.96
C PHE A 16 1.74 7.98 -4.03
N GLY A 17 2.51 8.01 -5.12
CA GLY A 17 3.54 9.01 -5.34
C GLY A 17 2.96 10.36 -5.77
N PRO A 18 3.74 11.46 -5.67
CA PRO A 18 3.33 12.76 -6.19
C PRO A 18 2.80 12.75 -7.63
N PRO A 19 3.41 12.03 -8.61
CA PRO A 19 2.97 12.07 -10.00
C PRO A 19 1.71 11.23 -10.29
N TYR A 20 1.29 10.35 -9.39
CA TYR A 20 0.17 9.43 -9.65
C TYR A 20 -1.14 10.20 -9.70
N GLU A 21 -2.07 9.91 -10.61
CA GLU A 21 -3.43 10.45 -10.57
C GLU A 21 -4.31 9.74 -9.54
N ALA A 22 -4.04 8.46 -9.28
CA ALA A 22 -4.79 7.63 -8.33
C ALA A 22 -3.88 6.63 -7.59
N GLY A 23 -4.31 6.17 -6.42
CA GLY A 23 -3.56 5.19 -5.64
C GLY A 23 -3.42 3.83 -6.33
N CYS A 24 -2.33 3.12 -6.02
CA CYS A 24 -2.09 1.77 -6.56
C CYS A 24 -3.28 0.83 -6.33
N PRO A 25 -3.75 0.08 -7.35
CA PRO A 25 -4.93 -0.78 -7.21
C PRO A 25 -4.71 -1.90 -6.19
N VAL A 26 -3.52 -2.50 -6.16
CA VAL A 26 -3.17 -3.54 -5.18
C VAL A 26 -3.14 -2.96 -3.76
N CYS A 27 -2.49 -1.80 -3.57
CA CYS A 27 -2.48 -1.12 -2.28
C CYS A 27 -3.89 -0.72 -1.82
N SER A 28 -4.74 -0.30 -2.75
CA SER A 28 -6.14 0.05 -2.47
C SER A 28 -6.92 -1.17 -1.99
N SER A 29 -6.75 -2.33 -2.65
CA SER A 29 -7.37 -3.58 -2.20
C SER A 29 -6.88 -4.05 -0.83
N ILE A 30 -5.66 -3.69 -0.43
CA ILE A 30 -5.13 -3.94 0.92
C ILE A 30 -5.72 -2.95 1.93
N ALA A 31 -5.90 -1.69 1.56
CA ALA A 31 -6.57 -0.72 2.43
C ALA A 31 -8.04 -1.12 2.69
N ASP A 32 -8.72 -1.73 1.71
CA ASP A 32 -10.07 -2.29 1.86
C ASP A 32 -10.17 -3.36 2.95
N THR A 33 -9.13 -4.17 3.12
CA THR A 33 -9.10 -5.22 4.15
C THR A 33 -8.63 -4.69 5.50
N LEU A 34 -7.73 -3.71 5.50
CA LEU A 34 -7.15 -3.12 6.71
C LEU A 34 -8.09 -2.15 7.43
N ALA A 35 -8.80 -1.29 6.70
CA ALA A 35 -9.60 -0.23 7.31
C ALA A 35 -10.67 -0.75 8.30
N PRO A 36 -11.41 -1.84 8.00
CA PRO A 36 -12.36 -2.42 8.96
C PRO A 36 -11.71 -3.01 10.22
N GLN A 37 -10.40 -3.29 10.22
CA GLN A 37 -9.69 -3.88 11.36
C GLN A 37 -9.25 -2.84 12.41
N VAL A 38 -9.27 -1.55 12.05
CA VAL A 38 -8.79 -0.46 12.91
C VAL A 38 -9.40 -0.49 14.31
N PRO A 39 -10.72 -0.68 14.52
CA PRO A 39 -11.29 -0.73 15.87
C PRO A 39 -10.72 -1.87 16.73
N HIS A 40 -10.48 -3.03 16.13
CA HIS A 40 -9.95 -4.20 16.82
C HIS A 40 -8.48 -4.01 17.22
N LEU A 41 -7.67 -3.41 16.34
CA LEU A 41 -6.28 -3.07 16.64
C LEU A 41 -6.19 -2.00 17.73
N LYS A 42 -7.03 -0.97 17.65
CA LYS A 42 -7.09 0.08 18.67
C LYS A 42 -7.48 -0.46 20.05
N ALA A 43 -8.40 -1.43 20.09
CA ALA A 43 -8.77 -2.14 21.32
C ALA A 43 -7.63 -2.99 21.91
N ARG A 44 -6.57 -3.23 21.14
CA ARG A 44 -5.37 -3.97 21.56
C ARG A 44 -4.10 -3.14 21.56
N ASP A 45 -4.23 -1.83 21.82
CA ASP A 45 -3.10 -0.91 21.98
C ASP A 45 -2.20 -0.79 20.74
N THR A 46 -2.83 -0.86 19.55
CA THR A 46 -2.15 -0.69 18.27
C THR A 46 -2.86 0.35 17.41
N THR A 47 -2.13 1.38 16.97
CA THR A 47 -2.57 2.30 15.92
C THR A 47 -2.18 1.72 14.57
N LEU A 48 -3.05 1.84 13.57
CA LEU A 48 -2.77 1.48 12.18
C LEU A 48 -3.08 2.68 11.28
N LEU A 49 -2.13 3.04 10.42
CA LEU A 49 -2.27 4.13 9.46
C LEU A 49 -1.65 3.77 8.10
N LEU A 50 -2.06 4.53 7.09
CA LEU A 50 -1.47 4.54 5.75
C LEU A 50 -0.41 5.65 5.66
N ALA A 51 0.68 5.42 4.93
CA ALA A 51 1.68 6.44 4.61
C ALA A 51 2.00 6.46 3.12
N SER A 52 2.04 7.66 2.52
CA SER A 52 2.36 7.87 1.10
C SER A 52 3.03 9.22 0.86
N ARG A 53 3.74 9.37 -0.26
CA ARG A 53 4.44 10.62 -0.60
C ARG A 53 3.57 11.68 -1.27
N ALA A 54 2.39 11.33 -1.79
CA ALA A 54 1.49 12.31 -2.40
C ALA A 54 1.05 13.38 -1.38
N PRO A 55 0.74 14.61 -1.85
CA PRO A 55 0.31 15.70 -0.96
C PRO A 55 -0.90 15.31 -0.10
N LEU A 56 -0.91 15.73 1.17
CA LEU A 56 -1.93 15.32 2.14
C LEU A 56 -3.37 15.53 1.63
N ALA A 57 -3.67 16.67 1.02
CA ALA A 57 -5.01 16.95 0.49
C ALA A 57 -5.47 15.90 -0.54
N LYS A 58 -4.55 15.40 -1.37
CA LYS A 58 -4.81 14.35 -2.37
C LYS A 58 -5.08 13.00 -1.69
N LEU A 59 -4.31 12.67 -0.66
CA LEU A 59 -4.50 11.46 0.12
C LEU A 59 -5.85 11.46 0.83
N ILE A 60 -6.23 12.58 1.44
CA ILE A 60 -7.53 12.71 2.13
C ILE A 60 -8.70 12.61 1.15
N ALA A 61 -8.65 13.31 0.02
CA ALA A 61 -9.71 13.21 -1.00
C ALA A 61 -9.86 11.78 -1.53
N TYR A 62 -8.74 11.07 -1.74
CA TYR A 62 -8.77 9.69 -2.18
C TYR A 62 -9.30 8.75 -1.09
N ARG A 63 -8.90 8.93 0.17
CA ARG A 63 -9.46 8.19 1.32
C ARG A 63 -10.97 8.35 1.43
N GLU A 64 -11.47 9.56 1.21
CA GLU A 64 -12.90 9.89 1.22
C GLU A 64 -13.63 9.21 0.06
N ARG A 65 -13.09 9.24 -1.17
CA ARG A 65 -13.61 8.47 -2.32
C ARG A 65 -13.75 6.99 -1.97
N MET A 66 -12.74 6.42 -1.34
CA MET A 66 -12.72 4.99 -0.98
C MET A 66 -13.47 4.66 0.33
N GLY A 67 -14.04 5.65 1.02
CA GLY A 67 -14.81 5.44 2.25
C GLY A 67 -14.03 4.82 3.42
N TRP A 68 -12.70 4.94 3.45
CA TRP A 68 -11.89 4.25 4.46
C TRP A 68 -11.84 4.99 5.80
N GLY A 69 -12.19 4.26 6.87
CA GLY A 69 -12.07 4.69 8.27
C GLY A 69 -10.66 4.50 8.87
N ILE A 70 -9.61 4.66 8.07
CA ILE A 70 -8.19 4.53 8.48
C ILE A 70 -7.49 5.88 8.32
N ASP A 71 -6.57 6.22 9.22
CA ASP A 71 -5.80 7.46 9.12
C ASP A 71 -4.74 7.35 8.01
N TRP A 72 -4.46 8.47 7.33
CA TRP A 72 -3.46 8.54 6.26
C TRP A 72 -2.59 9.77 6.40
N VAL A 73 -1.27 9.56 6.45
CA VAL A 73 -0.27 10.61 6.57
C VAL A 73 0.52 10.77 5.27
N SER A 74 0.97 12.00 5.02
CA SER A 74 1.87 12.33 3.93
C SER A 74 3.32 12.33 4.43
N SER A 75 4.19 11.58 3.75
CA SER A 75 5.65 11.68 3.84
C SER A 75 6.26 12.54 2.72
N GLY A 76 5.42 13.24 1.95
CA GLY A 76 5.88 14.16 0.91
C GLY A 76 6.83 15.22 1.46
N GLY A 77 7.95 15.44 0.76
CA GLY A 77 8.97 16.42 1.16
C GLY A 77 9.95 15.93 2.24
N SER A 78 9.88 14.66 2.67
CA SER A 78 10.88 14.03 3.54
C SER A 78 11.57 12.86 2.86
N ASP A 79 12.64 12.38 3.50
CA ASP A 79 13.40 11.18 3.17
C ASP A 79 12.81 9.89 3.77
N PHE A 80 11.71 9.97 4.53
CA PHE A 80 11.14 8.85 5.28
C PHE A 80 10.95 7.57 4.44
N ASN A 81 10.34 7.65 3.25
CA ASN A 81 10.16 6.47 2.39
C ASN A 81 11.50 5.94 1.86
N ARG A 82 12.48 6.82 1.61
CA ARG A 82 13.82 6.43 1.15
C ARG A 82 14.58 5.70 2.26
N ASP A 83 14.63 6.28 3.46
CA ASP A 83 15.34 5.72 4.62
C ASP A 83 14.78 4.36 5.05
N LEU A 84 13.49 4.13 4.83
CA LEU A 84 12.84 2.88 5.16
C LEU A 84 12.84 1.83 4.04
N GLY A 85 13.33 2.18 2.84
CA GLY A 85 13.48 1.25 1.71
C GLY A 85 12.24 1.10 0.82
N PHE A 86 11.40 2.13 0.74
CA PHE A 86 10.15 2.18 -0.04
C PHE A 86 10.17 3.20 -1.19
N LEU A 87 11.30 3.89 -1.40
CA LEU A 87 11.50 4.80 -2.53
C LEU A 87 12.86 4.53 -3.17
N TYR A 88 12.88 4.33 -4.49
CA TYR A 88 14.08 4.00 -5.27
C TYR A 88 14.42 5.11 -6.28
N THR A 89 15.71 5.30 -6.59
CA THR A 89 16.14 6.17 -7.70
C THR A 89 16.03 5.47 -9.04
N GLU A 90 16.06 6.27 -10.10
CA GLU A 90 16.21 5.77 -11.47
C GLU A 90 17.50 4.94 -11.64
N GLU A 91 18.64 5.38 -11.10
CA GLU A 91 19.87 4.57 -11.12
C GLU A 91 19.73 3.21 -10.44
N GLU A 92 19.05 3.14 -9.28
CA GLU A 92 18.81 1.88 -8.57
C GLU A 92 17.89 0.95 -9.37
N LEU A 93 16.96 1.52 -10.13
CA LEU A 93 15.98 0.80 -10.95
C LEU A 93 16.48 0.46 -12.36
N LYS A 94 17.60 1.02 -12.80
CA LYS A 94 18.14 0.84 -14.15
C LYS A 94 18.18 -0.63 -14.62
N PRO A 95 18.67 -1.60 -13.82
CA PRO A 95 18.69 -3.01 -14.25
C PRO A 95 17.29 -3.59 -14.53
N PHE A 96 16.27 -3.12 -13.79
CA PHE A 96 14.89 -3.52 -14.00
C PHE A 96 14.31 -2.85 -15.25
N LEU A 97 14.57 -1.54 -15.41
CA LEU A 97 14.03 -0.73 -16.50
C LEU A 97 14.59 -1.11 -17.88
N GLU A 98 15.83 -1.61 -17.94
CA GLU A 98 16.46 -2.13 -19.16
C GLU A 98 15.99 -3.56 -19.53
N GLY A 99 15.30 -4.25 -18.60
CA GLY A 99 14.77 -5.59 -18.80
C GLY A 99 13.39 -5.64 -19.44
N GLU A 100 12.81 -6.85 -19.54
CA GLU A 100 11.42 -7.00 -19.95
C GLU A 100 10.48 -6.53 -18.82
N ILE A 101 9.76 -5.44 -19.06
CA ILE A 101 8.79 -4.90 -18.11
C ILE A 101 7.58 -5.85 -18.04
N PRO A 102 7.25 -6.39 -16.86
CA PRO A 102 6.07 -7.24 -16.72
C PRO A 102 4.80 -6.47 -17.10
N ALA A 103 3.90 -7.11 -17.86
CA ALA A 103 2.63 -6.50 -18.27
C ALA A 103 1.78 -5.98 -17.09
N THR A 104 1.92 -6.60 -15.91
CA THR A 104 1.26 -6.16 -14.67
C THR A 104 1.78 -4.82 -14.16
N VAL A 105 3.07 -4.52 -14.36
CA VAL A 105 3.67 -3.23 -14.02
C VAL A 105 3.14 -2.13 -14.94
N ASP A 106 3.16 -2.36 -16.25
CA ASP A 106 2.63 -1.40 -17.24
C ASP A 106 1.13 -1.13 -17.01
N GLN A 107 0.34 -2.18 -16.77
CA GLN A 107 -1.07 -2.03 -16.41
C GLN A 107 -1.26 -1.18 -15.16
N ASN A 108 -0.58 -1.51 -14.05
CA ASN A 108 -0.78 -0.80 -12.79
C ASN A 108 -0.29 0.65 -12.87
N ALA A 109 0.80 0.91 -13.61
CA ALA A 109 1.26 2.27 -13.89
C ALA A 109 0.15 3.09 -14.57
N ARG A 110 -0.46 2.55 -15.64
CA ARG A 110 -1.60 3.19 -16.33
C ARG A 110 -2.80 3.40 -15.41
N MET A 111 -3.14 2.42 -14.58
CA MET A 111 -4.24 2.55 -13.61
C MET A 111 -3.98 3.60 -12.52
N CYS A 112 -2.70 3.88 -12.23
CA CYS A 112 -2.29 4.93 -11.33
C CYS A 112 -2.17 6.30 -12.02
N GLY A 113 -2.31 6.38 -13.35
CA GLY A 113 -2.06 7.60 -14.12
C GLY A 113 -0.60 8.05 -14.08
N THR A 114 0.35 7.11 -14.06
CA THR A 114 1.80 7.38 -14.08
C THR A 114 2.48 6.49 -15.13
N ASP A 115 3.75 6.77 -15.42
CA ASP A 115 4.61 5.90 -16.22
C ASP A 115 5.23 4.76 -15.39
N VAL A 116 5.91 3.83 -16.07
CA VAL A 116 6.55 2.66 -15.44
C VAL A 116 7.56 3.08 -14.40
N LEU A 117 8.42 4.06 -14.69
CA LEU A 117 9.42 4.58 -13.76
C LEU A 117 8.76 5.12 -12.48
N GLY A 118 7.75 5.99 -12.63
CA GLY A 118 6.99 6.52 -11.51
C GLY A 118 6.37 5.40 -10.67
N TYR A 119 5.77 4.40 -11.32
CA TYR A 119 5.15 3.28 -10.61
C TYR A 119 6.15 2.44 -9.81
N VAL A 120 7.28 2.06 -10.40
CA VAL A 120 8.26 1.17 -9.75
C VAL A 120 9.23 1.90 -8.82
N SER A 121 9.22 3.23 -8.82
CA SER A 121 9.95 4.04 -7.84
C SER A 121 9.42 3.88 -6.42
N GLU A 122 8.16 3.47 -6.24
CA GLU A 122 7.54 3.26 -4.93
C GLU A 122 7.41 1.76 -4.63
N GLY A 123 7.70 1.36 -3.40
CA GLY A 123 7.49 -0.01 -2.92
C GLY A 123 6.38 -0.09 -1.87
N PRO A 124 5.47 -1.09 -1.93
CA PRO A 124 4.51 -1.31 -0.87
C PRO A 124 5.14 -2.12 0.27
N GLY A 125 4.66 -1.90 1.50
CA GLY A 125 5.11 -2.70 2.64
C GLY A 125 4.37 -2.40 3.93
N LEU A 126 4.65 -3.21 4.95
CA LEU A 126 4.15 -2.99 6.29
C LEU A 126 5.33 -2.88 7.25
N SER A 127 5.33 -1.85 8.08
CA SER A 127 6.27 -1.69 9.19
C SER A 127 5.51 -1.71 10.52
N ALA A 128 6.08 -2.37 11.53
CA ALA A 128 5.61 -2.29 12.90
C ALA A 128 6.62 -1.54 13.76
N TYR A 129 6.10 -0.74 14.67
CA TYR A 129 6.87 0.06 15.60
C TYR A 129 6.36 -0.12 17.03
N ALA A 130 7.29 -0.05 17.98
CA ALA A 130 7.01 0.01 19.40
C ALA A 130 7.56 1.33 19.96
N LEU A 131 6.78 1.97 20.82
CA LEU A 131 7.18 3.12 21.62
C LEU A 131 7.50 2.64 23.04
N SER A 132 8.76 2.76 23.45
CA SER A 132 9.22 2.44 24.81
C SER A 132 10.10 3.56 25.32
N ASP A 133 9.78 4.10 26.50
CA ASP A 133 10.55 5.15 27.16
C ASP A 133 10.84 6.38 26.27
N GLY A 134 9.88 6.74 25.41
CA GLY A 134 10.00 7.85 24.46
C GLY A 134 10.83 7.54 23.21
N ILE A 135 11.34 6.32 23.07
CA ILE A 135 12.12 5.84 21.92
C ILE A 135 11.22 5.00 21.01
N VAL A 136 11.29 5.27 19.71
CA VAL A 136 10.57 4.53 18.67
C VAL A 136 11.49 3.48 18.05
N TYR A 137 11.08 2.22 18.10
CA TYR A 137 11.79 1.09 17.50
C TYR A 137 10.99 0.52 16.34
N ARG A 138 11.60 0.35 15.16
CA ARG A 138 11.01 -0.45 14.07
C ARG A 138 11.29 -1.92 14.34
N THR A 139 10.28 -2.66 14.79
CA THR A 139 10.42 -4.04 15.26
C THR A 139 10.16 -5.08 14.17
N TYR A 140 9.47 -4.69 13.10
CA TYR A 140 9.16 -5.56 11.97
C TYR A 140 9.04 -4.76 10.68
N VAL A 141 9.43 -5.38 9.56
CA VAL A 141 9.20 -4.87 8.21
C VAL A 141 8.98 -6.03 7.24
N THR A 142 8.05 -5.87 6.31
CA THR A 142 7.82 -6.82 5.22
C THR A 142 7.40 -6.10 3.94
N THR A 143 7.74 -6.67 2.79
CA THR A 143 7.52 -6.09 1.45
C THR A 143 7.10 -7.18 0.46
N ALA A 144 6.78 -6.78 -0.77
CA ALA A 144 6.46 -7.70 -1.87
C ALA A 144 5.38 -8.74 -1.46
N ARG A 145 5.60 -10.04 -1.71
CA ARG A 145 4.66 -11.11 -1.33
C ARG A 145 4.41 -11.21 0.17
N GLY A 146 5.26 -10.60 1.00
CA GLY A 146 5.09 -10.55 2.44
C GLY A 146 3.88 -9.72 2.90
N VAL A 147 3.29 -8.89 2.03
CA VAL A 147 2.02 -8.20 2.32
C VAL A 147 0.77 -8.97 1.85
N GLU A 148 0.91 -10.12 1.18
CA GLU A 148 -0.23 -10.97 0.80
C GLU A 148 -1.14 -11.36 1.98
N PRO A 149 -0.65 -11.61 3.21
CA PRO A 149 -1.53 -11.88 4.35
C PRO A 149 -2.50 -10.74 4.68
N LEU A 150 -2.20 -9.51 4.23
CA LEU A 150 -3.10 -8.37 4.37
C LEU A 150 -4.24 -8.44 3.35
N MET A 151 -4.11 -9.19 2.27
CA MET A 151 -5.13 -9.38 1.23
C MET A 151 -6.07 -10.52 1.63
N ALA A 152 -6.87 -10.31 2.68
CA ALA A 152 -7.73 -11.32 3.29
C ALA A 152 -8.64 -12.06 2.28
N TYR A 153 -9.04 -11.40 1.19
CA TYR A 153 -9.82 -12.02 0.12
C TYR A 153 -9.10 -13.17 -0.59
N TYR A 154 -7.76 -13.17 -0.72
CA TYR A 154 -7.06 -14.33 -1.27
C TYR A 154 -7.22 -15.56 -0.40
N THR A 155 -7.24 -15.39 0.93
CA THR A 155 -7.49 -16.52 1.83
C THR A 155 -8.92 -17.07 1.68
N LEU A 156 -9.89 -16.22 1.31
CA LEU A 156 -11.26 -16.66 1.01
C LEU A 156 -11.31 -17.36 -0.37
N LEU A 157 -10.70 -16.77 -1.39
CA LEU A 157 -10.64 -17.34 -2.75
C LEU A 157 -9.98 -18.71 -2.78
N ASP A 158 -8.90 -18.90 -2.00
CA ASP A 158 -8.20 -20.18 -1.84
C ASP A 158 -9.10 -21.32 -1.32
N ARG A 159 -10.28 -21.00 -0.75
CA ARG A 159 -11.28 -21.96 -0.28
C ARG A 159 -12.44 -22.17 -1.25
N THR A 160 -12.48 -21.43 -2.35
CA THR A 160 -13.48 -21.61 -3.41
C THR A 160 -13.00 -22.66 -4.43
N PRO A 161 -13.91 -23.33 -5.18
CA PRO A 161 -13.51 -24.36 -6.15
C PRO A 161 -12.56 -23.89 -7.24
N LYS A 162 -12.56 -22.59 -7.58
CA LYS A 162 -11.67 -22.00 -8.58
C LYS A 162 -10.33 -21.51 -8.00
N GLY A 163 -10.15 -21.59 -6.67
CA GLY A 163 -9.02 -20.95 -6.01
C GLY A 163 -8.98 -19.45 -6.30
N ARG A 164 -7.78 -18.93 -6.58
CA ARG A 164 -7.59 -17.51 -6.96
C ARG A 164 -8.01 -17.18 -8.40
N ASP A 165 -8.20 -18.18 -9.26
CA ASP A 165 -8.54 -18.00 -10.68
C ASP A 165 -7.52 -17.10 -11.44
N GLU A 166 -6.22 -17.24 -11.12
CA GLU A 166 -5.13 -16.36 -11.62
C GLU A 166 -4.29 -16.98 -12.75
N SER A 167 -4.60 -18.19 -13.21
CA SER A 167 -3.78 -18.88 -14.23
C SER A 167 -3.83 -18.20 -15.61
N ASP A 168 -4.90 -17.46 -15.92
CA ASP A 168 -5.14 -16.84 -17.23
C ASP A 168 -5.43 -15.33 -17.18
N THR A 169 -5.45 -14.69 -16.00
CA THR A 169 -5.73 -13.25 -15.86
C THR A 169 -4.46 -12.41 -16.00
N ARG A 170 -3.96 -12.35 -17.25
CA ARG A 170 -3.15 -11.23 -17.71
C ARG A 170 -4.03 -10.37 -18.61
N PRO A 171 -4.32 -9.11 -18.23
CA PRO A 171 -3.71 -8.34 -17.15
C PRO A 171 -4.30 -8.64 -15.73
N LEU A 172 -3.60 -8.24 -14.65
CA LEU A 172 -3.93 -8.47 -13.24
C LEU A 172 -5.41 -8.12 -12.97
N TRP A 173 -6.18 -8.99 -12.32
CA TRP A 173 -7.64 -8.81 -12.18
C TRP A 173 -8.04 -7.77 -11.13
N VAL A 174 -7.17 -7.49 -10.15
CA VAL A 174 -7.47 -6.57 -9.04
C VAL A 174 -7.74 -5.16 -9.56
N ARG A 175 -8.85 -4.58 -9.11
CA ARG A 175 -9.25 -3.18 -9.31
C ARG A 175 -9.43 -2.50 -7.96
N ARG A 176 -9.55 -1.18 -7.96
CA ARG A 176 -10.12 -0.45 -6.83
C ARG A 176 -11.58 -0.90 -6.67
N HIS A 177 -12.08 -1.00 -5.44
CA HIS A 177 -13.39 -1.64 -5.21
C HIS A 177 -14.55 -0.99 -5.98
N ASP A 178 -14.40 0.27 -6.38
CA ASP A 178 -15.39 1.07 -7.13
C ASP A 178 -15.19 1.00 -8.66
N GLU A 179 -14.23 0.19 -9.13
CA GLU A 179 -13.85 0.05 -10.55
C GLU A 179 -14.07 -1.37 -11.10
N TYR A 180 -14.61 -2.29 -10.31
CA TYR A 180 -15.11 -3.55 -10.85
C TYR A 180 -16.40 -3.29 -11.64
N GLU A 181 -16.58 -3.99 -12.76
CA GLU A 181 -17.83 -3.92 -13.52
C GLU A 181 -18.99 -4.31 -12.60
N THR A 182 -19.98 -3.42 -12.47
CA THR A 182 -21.22 -3.72 -11.77
C THR A 182 -21.96 -4.82 -12.54
N SER A 183 -22.10 -5.99 -11.92
CA SER A 183 -23.02 -7.04 -12.35
C SER A 183 -24.47 -6.57 -12.31
#